data_AF-A0A224V2Q8-F1
#
_entry.id   AF-A0A224V2Q8-F1
#
_cell.length_a   1.000
_cell.length_b   1.000
_cell.length_c   1.000
_cell.angle_alpha   90.00
_cell.angle_beta   90.00
_cell.angle_gamma   90.00
#
_symmetry.space_group_name_H-M   'P 1'
#
loop_
_entity.id
_entity.type
_entity.pdbx_description
1 polymer ?
#
loop_
_entity_poly.entity_id
_entity_poly.type
_entity_poly.pdbx_seq_one_letter_code
_entity_poly.pdbx_strand_id
1 'polypeptide(L)' 'MTLTESVSRLEAIVKLLNYHAGTCLKAFQNNLYDYGTEHFKIITSDNGAEF' A
#
# COMPACT_ATOMS: atom_id res chain seq x y z
N MET A 1 6.52 3.01 3.15
CA MET A 1 5.07 2.78 3.21
C MET A 1 4.87 1.40 3.78
N THR A 2 3.93 1.26 4.72
CA THR A 2 3.59 -0.03 5.31
C THR A 2 2.17 -0.39 4.89
N LEU A 3 1.99 -1.62 4.42
CA LEU A 3 0.68 -2.17 4.05
C LEU A 3 0.37 -3.29 5.02
N THR A 4 -0.74 -3.15 5.75
CA THR A 4 -1.16 -4.16 6.73
C THR A 4 -2.50 -4.73 6.32
N GLU A 5 -2.53 -6.05 6.09
CA GLU A 5 -3.77 -6.79 5.92
C GLU A 5 -4.39 -7.05 7.30
N SER A 6 -5.67 -6.74 7.46
CA SER A 6 -6.31 -6.65 8.78
C SER A 6 -6.66 -8.00 9.41
N VAL A 7 -6.89 -9.04 8.61
CA VAL A 7 -7.35 -10.36 9.06
C VAL A 7 -6.17 -11.21 9.54
N SER A 8 -5.19 -11.40 8.67
CA SER A 8 -3.99 -12.20 8.89
C SER A 8 -2.84 -11.40 9.52
N ARG A 9 -3.00 -10.08 9.69
CA ARG A 9 -1.93 -9.17 10.17
C ARG A 9 -0.66 -9.28 9.33
N LEU A 10 -0.81 -9.59 8.05
CA LEU A 10 0.32 -9.64 7.13
C LEU A 10 0.78 -8.20 6.89
N GLU A 11 2.07 -7.96 7.11
CA GLU A 11 2.69 -6.66 6.92
C GLU A 11 3.65 -6.72 5.73
N ALA A 12 3.47 -5.79 4.79
CA ALA A 12 4.39 -5.56 3.69
C ALA A 12 5.03 -4.18 3.84
N ILE A 13 6.35 -4.14 3.93
CA ILE A 13 7.13 -2.91 4.05
C ILE A 13 7.68 -2.54 2.67
N VAL A 14 7.18 -1.45 2.10
CA VAL A 14 7.55 -0.96 0.78
C VAL A 14 8.48 0.24 0.91
N LYS A 15 9.69 0.11 0.37
CA LYS A 15 10.65 1.21 0.26
C LYS A 15 10.26 2.11 -0.91
N LEU A 16 9.91 3.36 -0.62
CA LEU A 16 9.63 4.37 -1.63
C LEU A 16 10.92 5.10 -2.01
N LEU A 17 11.06 5.44 -3.29
CA LEU A 17 12.18 6.26 -3.78
C LEU A 17 12.04 7.73 -3.37
N ASN A 18 10.81 8.23 -3.29
CA ASN A 18 10.46 9.53 -2.73
C ASN A 18 9.03 9.50 -2.16
N TYR A 19 8.75 10.42 -1.24
CA TYR A 19 7.44 10.58 -0.60
C TYR A 19 6.65 11.66 -1.36
N HIS A 20 6.23 11.31 -2.57
CA HIS A 20 5.31 12.10 -3.38
C HIS A 20 4.10 11.24 -3.75
N ALA A 21 2.91 11.84 -3.74
CA ALA A 21 1.63 11.18 -4.05
C ALA A 21 1.69 10.24 -5.27
N GLY A 22 2.28 10.67 -6.39
CA GLY A 22 2.39 9.84 -7.59
C GLY A 22 3.28 8.60 -7.42
N THR A 23 4.38 8.73 -6.68
CA THR A 23 5.29 7.61 -6.36
C THR A 23 4.62 6.64 -5.37
N CYS A 24 3.91 7.20 -4.38
CA CYS A 24 3.13 6.44 -3.43
C CYS A 24 2.03 5.62 -4.13
N LEU A 25 1.23 6.24 -5.00
CA LEU A 25 0.17 5.55 -5.76
C LEU A 25 0.73 4.44 -6.65
N LYS A 26 1.81 4.71 -7.38
CA LYS A 26 2.42 3.72 -8.27
C LYS A 26 3.01 2.54 -7.50
N ALA A 27 3.72 2.81 -6.41
CA ALA A 27 4.23 1.76 -5.53
C ALA A 27 3.07 0.95 -4.93
N PHE A 28 2.03 1.63 -4.47
CA PHE A 28 0.84 1.00 -3.91
C PHE A 28 0.15 0.04 -4.89
N GLN A 29 -0.12 0.51 -6.11
CA GLN A 29 -0.73 -0.30 -7.17
C GLN A 29 0.13 -1.52 -7.50
N ASN A 30 1.44 -1.33 -7.71
CA ASN A 30 2.34 -2.44 -8.02
C ASN A 30 2.35 -3.51 -6.92
N ASN A 31 2.37 -3.11 -5.65
CA ASN A 31 2.35 -4.06 -4.54
C ASN A 31 0.99 -4.77 -4.43
N LEU A 32 -0.13 -4.06 -4.59
CA LEU A 32 -1.45 -4.71 -4.62
C LEU A 32 -1.59 -5.75 -5.73
N TYR A 33 -1.01 -5.48 -6.91
CA TYR A 33 -0.99 -6.45 -8.01
C TYR A 33 -0.14 -7.68 -7.67
N ASP A 34 0.99 -7.50 -7.00
CA ASP A 34 1.90 -8.60 -6.63
C ASP A 34 1.30 -9.52 -5.54
N TYR A 35 0.66 -8.93 -4.53
CA TYR A 35 0.02 -9.70 -3.46
C TYR A 35 -1.37 -10.24 -3.83
N GLY A 36 -1.95 -9.81 -4.95
CA GLY A 36 -3.28 -10.23 -5.41
C GLY A 36 -4.41 -9.34 -4.87
N THR A 37 -5.17 -8.73 -5.78
CA THR A 37 -6.29 -7.83 -5.44
C THR A 37 -7.43 -8.53 -4.69
N GLU A 38 -7.44 -9.87 -4.67
CA GLU A 38 -8.42 -10.66 -3.91
C GLU A 38 -8.25 -10.57 -2.40
N HIS A 39 -7.03 -10.24 -1.94
CA HIS A 39 -6.68 -10.16 -0.52
C HIS A 39 -6.91 -8.76 0.08
N PHE A 40 -7.00 -7.71 -0.74
CA PHE A 40 -7.13 -6.33 -0.29
C PHE A 40 -8.43 -5.71 -0.79
N LYS A 41 -9.54 -6.00 -0.09
CA LYS A 41 -10.88 -5.51 -0.46
C LYS A 41 -11.15 -4.07 -0.02
N ILE A 42 -10.53 -3.65 1.08
CA ILE A 42 -10.70 -2.31 1.66
C ILE A 42 -9.31 -1.81 2.06
N ILE A 43 -9.00 -0.58 1.65
CA ILE A 43 -7.71 0.06 1.89
C ILE A 43 -7.96 1.32 2.70
N THR A 44 -7.30 1.42 3.85
CA THR A 44 -7.28 2.61 4.69
C THR A 44 -5.88 3.17 4.69
N SER A 45 -5.74 4.46 4.40
CA SER A 45 -4.45 5.17 4.42
C SER A 45 -4.42 6.12 5.61
N ASP A 46 -3.38 5.99 6.44
CA ASP A 46 -3.01 6.96 7.47
C ASP A 46 -2.03 8.03 6.96
N ASN A 47 -1.56 7.89 5.72
CA ASN A 47 -0.73 8.90 5.05
C ASN A 47 -1.60 10.07 4.61
N GLY A 48 -1.68 11.10 5.45
CA GLY A 48 -2.39 12.35 5.15
C GLY A 48 -1.95 13.00 3.83
N ALA A 49 -2.91 13.68 3.18
CA ALA A 49 -2.81 14.55 1.99
C ALA A 49 -2.21 13.98 0.68
N GLU A 50 -1.49 12.86 0.71
CA GLU A 50 -0.79 12.31 -0.48
C GLU A 50 -1.49 11.09 -1.13
N PHE A 51 -2.72 10.79 -0.74
CA PHE A 51 -3.56 9.73 -1.30
C PHE A 51 -5.00 10.20 -1.54
#